data_AF-A0A831KI09-F1
#
_entry.id   AF-A0A831KI09-F1
#
_cell.length_a   1.000
_cell.length_b   1.000
_cell.length_c   1.000
_cell.angle_alpha   90.00
_cell.angle_beta   90.00
_cell.angle_gamma   90.00
#
_symmetry.space_group_name_H-M   'P 1'
#
loop_
_entity.id
_entity.type
_entity.pdbx_description
1 polymer ?
#
loop_
_entity_poly.entity_id
_entity_poly.type
_entity_poly.pdbx_seq_one_letter_code
_entity_poly.pdbx_strand_id
1 'polypeptide(L)' 'VRTLIMPGKIRRMGRNEGKTSTWKKAIVRLKKGESITMFDNL' A
#
# COMPACT_ATOMS: atom_id res chain seq x y z
N VAL A 1 -12.17 8.49 5.29
CA VAL A 1 -10.99 7.62 5.00
C VAL A 1 -11.49 6.20 4.81
N ARG A 2 -10.98 5.45 3.82
CA ARG A 2 -11.28 4.02 3.64
C ARG A 2 -10.00 3.22 3.85
N THR A 3 -10.06 2.17 4.65
CA THR A 3 -8.88 1.35 4.97
C THR A 3 -9.11 -0.10 4.64
N LEU A 4 -8.03 -0.79 4.27
CA LEU A 4 -8.03 -2.22 3.95
C LEU A 4 -6.74 -2.84 4.49
N ILE A 5 -6.83 -4.06 5.02
CA ILE A 5 -5.66 -4.85 5.38
C ILE A 5 -5.24 -5.63 4.14
N MET A 6 -4.01 -5.42 3.68
CA MET A 6 -3.45 -6.12 2.54
C MET A 6 -2.61 -7.31 3.05
N PRO A 7 -3.02 -8.55 2.76
CA PRO A 7 -2.22 -9.70 3.13
C PRO A 7 -0.92 -9.70 2.33
N GLY A 8 0.18 -10.01 3.02
CA GLY A 8 1.46 -10.22 2.37
C GLY A 8 1.43 -11.45 1.45
N LYS A 9 2.18 -11.39 0.35
CA LYS A 9 2.25 -12.47 -0.62
C LYS A 9 3.27 -13.51 -0.19
N ILE A 10 2.96 -14.79 -0.39
CA ILE A 10 3.94 -15.87 -0.24
C ILE A 10 4.87 -15.80 -1.45
N ARG A 11 6.18 -15.85 -1.20
CA ARG A 11 7.23 -15.84 -2.22
C ARG A 11 8.32 -16.84 -1.85
N ARG A 12 8.93 -17.44 -2.87
CA ARG A 12 10.06 -18.34 -2.73
C ARG A 12 11.36 -17.62 -3.02
N MET A 13 12.37 -17.82 -2.19
CA MET A 13 13.74 -17.35 -2.40
C MET A 13 14.67 -18.56 -2.37
N GLY A 14 15.00 -19.08 -3.56
CA GLY A 14 15.79 -20.29 -3.71
C GLY A 14 15.10 -21.50 -3.07
N ARG A 15 15.75 -22.10 -2.05
CA ARG A 15 15.23 -23.26 -1.33
C ARG A 15 14.09 -22.91 -0.36
N ASN A 16 14.07 -21.69 0.19
CA ASN A 16 13.17 -21.31 1.28
C ASN A 16 11.94 -20.56 0.77
N GLU A 17 10.80 -20.76 1.44
CA GLU A 17 9.58 -20.00 1.22
C GLU A 17 9.32 -19.07 2.40
N GLY A 18 8.89 -17.84 2.09
CA GLY A 18 8.55 -16.83 3.08
C GLY A 18 7.35 -16.00 2.64
N LYS A 19 6.79 -15.23 3.57
CA LYS A 19 5.67 -14.32 3.29
C LYS A 19 6.14 -12.88 3.46
N THR A 20 5.82 -12.01 2.52
CA THR A 20 6.03 -10.57 2.68
C THR A 20 5.19 -10.06 3.85
N SER A 21 5.59 -8.96 4.49
CA SER A 21 4.82 -8.36 5.58
C SER A 21 3.42 -7.95 5.12
N THR A 22 2.43 -8.24 5.96
CA THR A 22 1.09 -7.66 5.81
C THR A 22 1.15 -6.17 6.05
N TRP A 23 0.44 -5.38 5.26
CA TRP A 23 0.44 -3.92 5.39
C TRP A 23 -0.98 -3.37 5.36
N LYS A 24 -1.16 -2.20 5.95
CA LYS A 24 -2.45 -1.51 5.98
C LYS A 24 -2.46 -0.45 4.88
N LYS A 25 -3.44 -0.51 3.99
CA LYS A 25 -3.67 0.50 2.95
C LYS A 25 -4.75 1.47 3.43
N ALA A 26 -4.50 2.77 3.23
CA ALA A 26 -5.50 3.82 3.45
C ALA A 26 -5.72 4.60 2.14
N ILE A 27 -6.98 4.76 1.77
CA ILE A 27 -7.43 5.59 0.65
C ILE A 27 -8.14 6.79 1.27
N VAL A 28 -7.59 7.98 1.02
CA VAL A 28 -8.08 9.25 1.55
C VAL A 28 -8.63 10.11 0.42
N ARG A 29 -9.69 10.86 0.73
CA ARG A 29 -10.27 11.83 -0.19
C ARG A 29 -9.97 13.22 0.35
N LEU A 30 -9.37 14.06 -0.49
CA LEU A 30 -9.10 15.46 -0.19
C LEU A 30 -10.33 16.31 -0.43
N LYS A 31 -10.35 17.52 0.13
CA LYS A 31 -11.38 18.50 -0.22
C LYS A 31 -11.16 18.98 -1.66
N LYS A 32 -12.19 19.61 -2.23
CA LYS A 32 -12.11 20.13 -3.60
C LYS A 32 -11.05 21.24 -3.65
N GLY A 33 -10.13 21.16 -4.61
CA GLY A 33 -9.05 22.14 -4.81
C GLY A 33 -7.75 21.86 -4.05
N GLU A 34 -7.70 20.84 -3.20
CA GLU A 34 -6.48 20.42 -2.50
C GLU A 34 -5.78 19.30 -3.27
N SER A 35 -4.48 19.45 -3.54
CA SER A 35 -3.59 18.41 -4.05
C SER A 35 -2.46 18.14 -3.07
N ILE A 36 -1.88 16.95 -3.13
CA ILE A 36 -0.69 16.61 -2.35
C ILE A 36 0.51 16.67 -3.30
N THR A 37 1.32 17.72 -3.16
CA THR A 37 2.45 18.05 -4.06
C THR A 37 3.46 16.90 -4.22
N MET A 38 3.59 16.01 -3.22
CA MET A 38 4.48 14.86 -3.30
C MET A 38 4.08 13.82 -4.37
N PHE A 39 2.83 13.83 -4.83
CA PHE A 39 2.31 12.85 -5.79
C PHE A 39 2.06 13.45 -7.20
N ASP A 40 2.37 14.73 -7.42
CA ASP A 40 2.06 15.42 -8.69
C ASP A 40 3.02 15.02 -9.84
N ASN A 41 4.18 14.40 -9.55
CA ASN A 41 5.20 14.01 -10.54
C ASN A 41 5.54 12.49 -10.53
N LEU A 42 4.55 11.63 -10.26
CA LEU A 42 4.73 10.18 -10.36
C LEU A 42 4.55 9.65 -11.78
#